data_AF-A0AAV9TLW2-F1
#
_entry.id   AF-A0AAV9TLW2-F1
#
_cell.length_a   1.000
_cell.length_b   1.000
_cell.length_c   1.000
_cell.angle_alpha   90.00
_cell.angle_beta   90.00
_cell.angle_gamma   90.00
#
_symmetry.space_group_name_H-M   'P 1'
#
loop_
_entity.id
_entity.type
_entity.pdbx_description
1 polymer ?
#
loop_
_entity_poly.entity_id
_entity_poly.type
_entity_poly.pdbx_seq_one_letter_code
_entity_poly.pdbx_strand_id
1 'polypeptide(L)'
;MASPAIPSPATPPFDQATHNLTGNLTGNFINGNSTSAALEWDLYVYASFFTMEAKLIFSALATIYIGAHGSLRRPPSAAPAKRKKGERERKEDEPITEGLLPTDAILFPLLAGAMLIGLYYLIQWLQDPAILNKILRVYMSIMGVASLSTLIAHSLRVAVEFLFPNYFRHNRSLYRVDADDESFVKFTGEDVDRSNAQFLQKSNPLPFGLRSMFPFNTIKVNRFLWDLRHVLKDEWTVRAKVHGLFHENFHISVLHVIGFILAVTAVFAYFMSGSPFLSNLMGYGFCYGSFLIMSPTTFATGSLVLMGLFFYDIVMVFYTPYMITVATKLDVPIKLQFQSAARSSILGLGDIVVPGIVMCLALRFDMWRHYQRQIKYVPTDLKSDQRDADSGDVVTVSETQHMAQKATYLDITGCWGDWFWSSSWLGLLKGGQETSPPSVRGSTFSKTYFNASLIGYTLGMLFTLCMLTIFKHGQPALLYLVPGVLGSLWLTGLVRGELKEMWMYTEDGTLDTCDVVVELDGNGNVVKETKKDTEKDEADKKKIAEDEKAEDEKKAADKIEAEKTEYSIAEFSITAPLRKPKAQ
;
A
#
# COMPACT_ATOMS: atom_id res chain seq x y z
N MET A 1 -8.03 -13.59 61.93
CA MET A 1 -6.59 -13.40 62.19
C MET A 1 -5.88 -14.61 61.59
N ALA A 2 -5.09 -14.56 60.53
CA ALA A 2 -4.34 -13.51 59.85
C ALA A 2 -4.40 -13.72 58.31
N SER A 3 -4.31 -12.64 57.55
CA SER A 3 -4.23 -12.66 56.08
C SER A 3 -2.85 -13.17 55.61
N PRO A 4 -2.76 -13.97 54.53
CA PRO A 4 -1.48 -14.29 53.92
C PRO A 4 -0.95 -13.08 53.13
N ALA A 5 0.35 -12.82 53.29
CA ALA A 5 1.04 -11.67 52.73
C ALA A 5 0.98 -11.64 51.19
N ILE A 6 0.67 -10.46 50.65
CA ILE A 6 0.78 -10.13 49.23
C ILE A 6 2.27 -10.12 48.87
N PRO A 7 2.74 -10.89 47.86
CA PRO A 7 4.11 -10.77 47.39
C PRO A 7 4.32 -9.37 46.77
N SER A 8 5.38 -8.68 47.19
CA SER A 8 5.79 -7.39 46.65
C SER A 8 5.99 -7.48 45.13
N PRO A 9 5.57 -6.46 44.34
CA PRO A 9 5.83 -6.45 42.91
C PRO A 9 7.34 -6.48 42.67
N ALA A 10 7.79 -7.38 41.80
CA ALA A 10 9.16 -7.38 41.30
C ALA A 10 9.43 -6.00 40.67
N THR A 11 10.42 -5.28 41.21
CA THR A 11 10.88 -4.01 40.66
C THR A 11 11.25 -4.20 39.19
N PRO A 12 10.72 -3.39 38.25
CA PRO A 12 11.12 -3.46 36.86
C PRO A 12 12.63 -3.20 36.73
N PRO A 13 13.28 -3.73 35.68
CA PRO A 13 14.72 -3.54 35.46
C PRO A 13 15.15 -2.06 35.31
N PHE A 14 14.19 -1.15 35.14
CA PHE A 14 14.38 0.30 35.12
C PHE A 14 14.77 0.89 36.50
N ASP A 15 14.31 0.30 37.60
CA ASP A 15 14.55 0.82 38.95
C ASP A 15 15.97 0.51 39.42
N GLN A 16 16.52 -0.67 39.15
CA GLN A 16 17.88 -1.02 39.61
C GLN A 16 18.98 -0.16 38.95
N ALA A 17 18.83 0.19 37.68
CA ALA A 17 19.80 1.02 36.99
C ALA A 17 19.71 2.49 37.41
N THR A 18 18.49 3.00 37.63
CA THR A 18 18.28 4.40 38.05
C THR A 18 18.56 4.61 39.53
N HIS A 19 18.34 3.64 40.41
CA HIS A 19 18.72 3.74 41.83
C HIS A 19 20.25 3.83 42.00
N ASN A 20 21.00 3.08 41.18
CA ASN A 20 22.46 3.17 41.11
C ASN A 20 22.93 4.50 40.48
N LEU A 21 22.20 5.02 39.48
CA LEU A 21 22.52 6.31 38.85
C LEU A 21 22.22 7.51 39.74
N THR A 22 21.08 7.50 40.43
CA THR A 22 20.65 8.60 41.31
C THR A 22 21.51 8.63 42.57
N GLY A 23 21.86 7.47 43.13
CA GLY A 23 22.83 7.36 44.22
C GLY A 23 24.22 7.86 43.84
N ASN A 24 24.70 7.56 42.62
CA ASN A 24 25.97 8.09 42.11
C ASN A 24 25.92 9.58 41.77
N LEU A 25 24.80 10.10 41.25
CA LEU A 25 24.63 11.52 40.95
C LEU A 25 24.58 12.37 42.22
N THR A 26 23.85 11.94 43.25
CA THR A 26 23.84 12.66 44.55
C THR A 26 25.15 12.49 45.32
N GLY A 27 25.83 11.33 45.20
CA GLY A 27 27.13 11.11 45.82
C GLY A 27 28.28 11.90 45.17
N ASN A 28 28.29 12.01 43.84
CA ASN A 28 29.36 12.68 43.09
C ASN A 28 29.15 14.20 42.94
N PHE A 29 27.93 14.73 43.12
CA PHE A 29 27.75 16.19 43.21
C PHE A 29 28.21 16.75 44.56
N ILE A 30 28.20 15.94 45.63
CA ILE A 30 28.67 16.35 46.96
C ILE A 30 30.20 16.20 47.07
N ASN A 31 30.79 15.21 46.41
CA ASN A 31 32.23 15.01 46.34
C ASN A 31 32.72 15.34 44.92
N GLY A 32 33.17 16.58 44.71
CA GLY A 32 33.55 17.18 43.42
C GLY A 32 34.72 16.51 42.66
N ASN A 33 34.59 15.23 42.33
CA ASN A 33 35.57 14.44 41.60
C ASN A 33 34.87 13.65 40.48
N SER A 34 34.23 14.36 39.55
CA SER A 34 33.73 13.77 38.30
C SER A 34 34.89 13.61 37.31
N THR A 35 35.39 12.38 37.15
CA THR A 35 36.38 12.04 36.12
C THR A 35 35.74 12.09 34.72
N SER A 36 36.49 12.53 33.71
CA SER A 36 36.02 12.62 32.30
C SER A 36 35.44 11.32 31.77
N ALA A 37 35.93 10.17 32.24
CA ALA A 37 35.43 8.85 31.89
C ALA A 37 33.97 8.60 32.32
N ALA A 38 33.52 9.14 33.46
CA ALA A 38 32.13 8.95 33.91
C ALA A 38 31.14 9.72 33.03
N LEU A 39 31.53 10.91 32.58
CA LEU A 39 30.74 11.75 31.68
C LEU A 39 30.69 11.17 30.26
N GLU A 40 31.80 10.60 29.77
CA GLU A 40 31.86 9.87 28.50
C GLU A 40 30.99 8.60 28.50
N TRP A 41 30.98 7.84 29.61
CA TRP A 41 30.12 6.67 29.78
C TRP A 41 28.63 7.04 29.80
N ASP A 42 28.25 8.10 30.52
CA ASP A 42 26.87 8.58 30.52
C ASP A 42 26.44 9.07 29.12
N LEU A 43 27.29 9.84 28.44
CA LEU A 43 27.01 10.31 27.07
C LEU A 43 26.85 9.15 26.09
N TYR A 44 27.68 8.12 26.18
CA TYR A 44 27.60 6.92 25.34
C TYR A 44 26.30 6.14 25.60
N VAL A 45 25.87 6.01 26.86
CA VAL A 45 24.61 5.36 27.21
C VAL A 45 23.41 6.15 26.66
N TYR A 46 23.41 7.48 26.76
CA TYR A 46 22.37 8.31 26.15
C TYR A 46 22.40 8.24 24.61
N ALA A 47 23.57 8.29 23.98
CA ALA A 47 23.70 8.16 22.53
C ALA A 47 23.20 6.80 22.03
N SER A 48 23.51 5.71 22.75
CA SER A 48 23.00 4.37 22.42
C SER A 48 21.47 4.27 22.58
N PHE A 49 20.87 4.98 23.54
CA PHE A 49 19.41 5.06 23.66
C PHE A 49 18.78 5.83 22.49
N PHE A 50 19.26 7.05 22.22
CA PHE A 50 18.72 7.86 21.11
C PHE A 50 18.91 7.21 19.74
N THR A 51 20.01 6.49 19.52
CA THR A 51 20.22 5.75 18.25
C THR A 51 19.26 4.58 18.09
N MET A 52 18.88 3.89 19.17
CA MET A 52 17.86 2.83 19.10
C MET A 52 16.47 3.40 18.81
N GLU A 53 16.10 4.49 19.49
CA GLU A 53 14.83 5.17 19.25
C GLU A 53 14.76 5.78 17.84
N ALA A 54 15.85 6.37 17.36
CA ALA A 54 15.94 6.87 15.99
C ALA A 54 15.78 5.75 14.96
N LYS A 55 16.36 4.56 15.20
CA LYS A 55 16.16 3.38 14.33
C LYS A 55 14.71 2.92 14.32
N LEU A 56 14.04 2.97 15.46
CA LEU A 56 12.64 2.57 15.62
C LEU A 56 11.69 3.57 14.93
N ILE A 57 11.91 4.87 15.11
CA ILE A 57 11.16 5.91 14.39
C ILE A 57 11.40 5.77 12.89
N PHE A 58 12.66 5.62 12.47
CA PHE A 58 13.01 5.46 11.06
C PHE A 58 12.35 4.20 10.46
N SER A 59 12.36 3.07 11.17
CA SER A 59 11.74 1.84 10.66
C SER A 59 10.22 1.96 10.58
N ALA A 60 9.57 2.60 11.56
CA ALA A 60 8.14 2.88 11.50
C ALA A 60 7.79 3.80 10.31
N LEU A 61 8.51 4.90 10.14
CA LEU A 61 8.31 5.82 9.00
C LEU A 61 8.56 5.16 7.66
N ALA A 62 9.63 4.36 7.53
CA ALA A 62 9.94 3.62 6.31
C ALA A 62 8.83 2.60 5.99
N THR A 63 8.31 1.90 7.00
CA THR A 63 7.21 0.94 6.83
C THR A 63 5.93 1.62 6.36
N ILE A 64 5.57 2.76 6.97
CA ILE A 64 4.41 3.56 6.55
C ILE A 64 4.60 4.09 5.13
N TYR A 65 5.79 4.60 4.80
CA TYR A 65 6.09 5.14 3.47
C TYR A 65 5.98 4.06 2.38
N ILE A 66 6.65 2.92 2.57
CA ILE A 66 6.61 1.80 1.62
C ILE A 66 5.19 1.23 1.53
N GLY A 67 4.48 1.12 2.65
CA GLY A 67 3.09 0.70 2.72
C GLY A 67 2.13 1.61 1.95
N ALA A 68 2.19 2.91 2.20
CA ALA A 68 1.36 3.90 1.54
C ALA A 68 1.58 3.89 0.03
N HIS A 69 2.85 3.86 -0.42
CA HIS A 69 3.17 3.76 -1.83
C HIS A 69 2.78 2.42 -2.47
N GLY A 70 2.84 1.31 -1.72
CA GLY A 70 2.38 0.00 -2.17
C GLY A 70 0.85 -0.10 -2.27
N SER A 71 0.12 0.70 -1.48
CA SER A 71 -1.35 0.76 -1.47
C SER A 71 -1.96 1.63 -2.57
N LEU A 72 -1.15 2.36 -3.35
CA LEU A 72 -1.64 3.21 -4.44
C LEU A 72 -2.32 2.38 -5.53
N ARG A 73 -3.51 2.82 -5.93
CA ARG A 73 -4.33 2.23 -6.99
C ARG A 73 -4.94 3.34 -7.84
N ARG A 74 -5.54 3.01 -8.99
CA ARG A 74 -6.23 4.00 -9.83
C ARG A 74 -7.26 4.78 -9.00
N PRO A 75 -7.18 6.12 -8.94
CA PRO A 75 -8.21 6.90 -8.28
C PRO A 75 -9.45 7.02 -9.17
N PRO A 76 -10.66 7.18 -8.60
CA PRO A 76 -11.90 7.36 -9.37
C PRO A 76 -11.92 8.58 -10.32
N SER A 77 -11.02 9.55 -10.10
CA SER A 77 -10.87 10.75 -10.94
C SER A 77 -10.06 10.50 -12.23
N ALA A 78 -9.40 9.34 -12.35
CA ALA A 78 -8.61 8.97 -13.53
C ALA A 78 -9.34 7.93 -14.39
N ALA A 79 -9.33 8.13 -15.71
CA ALA A 79 -9.90 7.15 -16.64
C ALA A 79 -9.02 5.89 -16.72
N PRO A 80 -9.59 4.68 -16.87
CA PRO A 80 -8.83 3.49 -17.20
C PRO A 80 -7.97 3.68 -18.45
N ALA A 81 -6.84 2.97 -18.51
CA ALA A 81 -6.02 2.93 -19.72
C ALA A 81 -6.82 2.32 -20.89
N LYS A 82 -6.79 2.96 -22.07
CA LYS A 82 -7.42 2.42 -23.28
C LYS A 82 -6.80 1.05 -23.62
N ARG A 83 -7.62 0.01 -23.63
CA ARG A 83 -7.22 -1.37 -23.94
C ARG A 83 -7.22 -1.62 -25.44
N LYS A 84 -6.31 -2.44 -25.94
CA LYS A 84 -6.47 -3.04 -27.27
C LYS A 84 -7.52 -4.15 -27.20
N LYS A 85 -8.28 -4.36 -28.28
CA LYS A 85 -9.30 -5.41 -28.37
C LYS A 85 -8.66 -6.78 -28.07
N GLY A 86 -9.06 -7.42 -26.97
CA GLY A 86 -8.49 -8.70 -26.48
C GLY A 86 -7.50 -8.61 -25.29
N GLU A 87 -7.14 -7.41 -24.82
CA GLU A 87 -6.33 -7.24 -23.60
C GLU A 87 -7.19 -7.42 -22.33
N ARG A 88 -6.65 -8.13 -21.32
CA ARG A 88 -7.34 -8.52 -20.08
C ARG A 88 -7.50 -7.33 -19.11
N GLU A 89 -8.47 -7.44 -18.21
CA GLU A 89 -8.64 -6.52 -17.07
C GLU A 89 -7.38 -6.50 -16.20
N ARG A 90 -6.89 -5.29 -15.88
CA ARG A 90 -5.75 -5.12 -15.00
C ARG A 90 -6.26 -4.99 -13.56
N LYS A 91 -5.46 -5.48 -12.60
CA LYS A 91 -5.74 -5.36 -11.16
C LYS A 91 -5.95 -3.90 -10.70
N GLU A 92 -5.35 -2.95 -11.40
CA GLU A 92 -5.51 -1.51 -11.16
C GLU A 92 -6.91 -0.97 -11.53
N ASP A 93 -7.68 -1.74 -12.31
CA ASP A 93 -9.00 -1.33 -12.79
C ASP A 93 -10.15 -1.80 -11.89
N GLU A 94 -9.88 -2.67 -10.91
CA GLU A 94 -10.90 -3.18 -9.98
C GLU A 94 -11.25 -2.14 -8.91
N PRO A 95 -12.55 -1.85 -8.69
CA PRO A 95 -12.99 -0.97 -7.62
C PRO A 95 -12.66 -1.57 -6.24
N ILE A 96 -12.52 -0.70 -5.23
CA ILE A 96 -12.28 -1.11 -3.84
C ILE A 96 -13.57 -1.77 -3.33
N THR A 97 -13.55 -3.09 -3.18
CA THR A 97 -14.73 -3.86 -2.75
C THR A 97 -14.84 -3.98 -1.23
N GLU A 98 -13.80 -3.67 -0.46
CA GLU A 98 -13.78 -3.81 1.00
C GLU A 98 -13.05 -2.64 1.67
N GLY A 99 -13.80 -1.64 2.10
CA GLY A 99 -13.28 -0.57 2.96
C GLY A 99 -14.06 -0.48 4.26
N LEU A 100 -13.45 0.13 5.28
CA LEU A 100 -14.04 0.27 6.61
C LEU A 100 -15.28 1.14 6.55
N LEU A 101 -16.39 0.61 7.08
CA LEU A 101 -17.63 1.37 7.21
C LEU A 101 -17.57 2.27 8.46
N PRO A 102 -18.35 3.37 8.51
CA PRO A 102 -18.48 4.19 9.70
C PRO A 102 -18.87 3.40 10.96
N THR A 103 -19.67 2.34 10.80
CA THR A 103 -20.05 1.44 11.91
C THR A 103 -18.85 0.73 12.53
N ASP A 104 -17.82 0.42 11.73
CA ASP A 104 -16.61 -0.27 12.20
C ASP A 104 -15.80 0.59 13.16
N ALA A 105 -15.94 1.92 13.08
CA ALA A 105 -15.25 2.86 13.98
C ALA A 105 -15.59 2.65 15.46
N ILE A 106 -16.83 2.25 15.76
CA ILE A 106 -17.27 1.93 17.11
C ILE A 106 -16.95 0.47 17.44
N LEU A 107 -17.06 -0.42 16.46
CA LEU A 107 -16.81 -1.85 16.64
C LEU A 107 -15.35 -2.14 17.00
N PHE A 108 -14.37 -1.43 16.41
CA PHE A 108 -12.94 -1.67 16.67
C PHE A 108 -12.56 -1.51 18.15
N PRO A 109 -12.78 -0.36 18.82
CA PRO A 109 -12.55 -0.20 20.26
C PRO A 109 -13.27 -1.24 21.12
N LEU A 110 -14.54 -1.52 20.82
CA LEU A 110 -15.36 -2.43 21.62
C LEU A 110 -14.89 -3.87 21.51
N LEU A 111 -14.61 -4.34 20.29
CA LEU A 111 -14.10 -5.68 20.04
C LEU A 111 -12.69 -5.84 20.61
N ALA A 112 -11.82 -4.83 20.46
CA ALA A 112 -10.50 -4.82 21.09
C ALA A 112 -10.60 -4.93 22.62
N GLY A 113 -11.51 -4.17 23.25
CA GLY A 113 -11.76 -4.23 24.68
C GLY A 113 -12.31 -5.57 25.14
N ALA A 114 -13.31 -6.10 24.44
CA ALA A 114 -13.90 -7.41 24.73
C ALA A 114 -12.85 -8.53 24.61
N MET A 115 -12.03 -8.50 23.56
CA MET A 115 -10.92 -9.45 23.37
C MET A 115 -9.88 -9.34 24.46
N LEU A 116 -9.49 -8.13 24.86
CA LEU A 116 -8.47 -7.89 25.88
C LEU A 116 -8.95 -8.33 27.27
N ILE A 117 -10.21 -8.03 27.63
CA ILE A 117 -10.85 -8.51 28.86
C ILE A 117 -10.99 -10.03 28.83
N GLY A 118 -11.44 -10.60 27.71
CA GLY A 118 -11.55 -12.04 27.53
C GLY A 118 -10.20 -12.75 27.69
N LEU A 119 -9.15 -12.20 27.10
CA LEU A 119 -7.79 -12.74 27.20
C LEU A 119 -7.23 -12.62 28.62
N TYR A 120 -7.53 -11.54 29.33
CA TYR A 120 -7.18 -11.38 30.73
C TYR A 120 -7.79 -12.49 31.60
N TYR A 121 -9.11 -12.71 31.49
CA TYR A 121 -9.77 -13.77 32.25
C TYR A 121 -9.31 -15.17 31.82
N LEU A 122 -9.03 -15.37 30.53
CA LEU A 122 -8.48 -16.62 30.02
C LEU A 122 -7.10 -16.93 30.61
N ILE A 123 -6.22 -15.94 30.72
CA ILE A 123 -4.90 -16.10 31.34
C ILE A 123 -5.04 -16.47 32.82
N GLN A 124 -5.97 -15.84 33.54
CA GLN A 124 -6.23 -16.16 34.95
C GLN A 124 -6.81 -17.57 35.12
N TRP A 125 -7.65 -18.01 34.18
CA TRP A 125 -8.26 -19.34 34.18
C TRP A 125 -7.27 -20.45 33.82
N LEU A 126 -6.46 -20.24 32.78
CA LEU A 126 -5.53 -21.25 32.27
C LEU A 126 -4.30 -21.43 33.18
N GLN A 127 -3.90 -20.38 33.91
CA GLN A 127 -2.75 -20.32 34.82
C GLN A 127 -1.37 -20.67 34.22
N ASP A 128 -1.32 -21.15 32.97
CA ASP A 128 -0.13 -21.41 32.19
C ASP A 128 -0.08 -20.52 30.92
N PRO A 129 0.74 -19.45 30.91
CA PRO A 129 0.88 -18.59 29.75
C PRO A 129 1.61 -19.26 28.58
N ALA A 130 2.31 -20.39 28.79
CA ALA A 130 3.08 -21.05 27.74
C ALA A 130 2.18 -21.64 26.64
N ILE A 131 1.04 -22.21 27.02
CA ILE A 131 0.04 -22.76 26.08
C ILE A 131 -0.49 -21.63 25.20
N LEU A 132 -0.85 -20.50 25.82
CA LEU A 132 -1.38 -19.34 25.11
C LEU A 132 -0.32 -18.71 24.18
N ASN A 133 0.92 -18.58 24.65
CA ASN A 133 2.05 -18.12 23.84
C ASN A 133 2.30 -19.04 22.65
N LYS A 134 2.18 -20.37 22.82
CA LYS A 134 2.31 -21.34 21.73
C LYS A 134 1.20 -21.17 20.69
N ILE A 135 -0.06 -21.08 21.12
CA ILE A 135 -1.21 -20.89 20.23
C ILE A 135 -1.08 -19.58 19.46
N LEU A 136 -0.82 -18.48 20.18
CA LEU A 136 -0.78 -17.15 19.58
C LEU A 136 0.45 -16.97 18.67
N ARG A 137 1.58 -17.62 18.99
CA ARG A 137 2.75 -17.69 18.08
C ARG A 137 2.43 -18.45 16.80
N VAL A 138 1.73 -19.59 16.87
CA VAL A 138 1.32 -20.34 15.67
C VAL A 138 0.35 -19.51 14.82
N TYR A 139 -0.66 -18.91 15.45
CA TYR A 139 -1.62 -18.04 14.77
C TYR A 139 -0.95 -16.86 14.05
N MET A 140 -0.09 -16.14 14.76
CA MET A 140 0.65 -15.01 14.18
C MET A 140 1.66 -15.47 13.13
N SER A 141 2.26 -16.65 13.27
CA SER A 141 3.13 -17.18 12.22
C SER A 141 2.37 -17.48 10.92
N ILE A 142 1.15 -18.03 11.00
CA ILE A 142 0.33 -18.30 9.80
C ILE A 142 -0.07 -17.00 9.10
N MET A 143 -0.56 -16.01 9.85
CA MET A 143 -0.89 -14.68 9.30
C MET A 143 0.35 -13.91 8.83
N GLY A 144 1.47 -14.11 9.51
CA GLY A 144 2.76 -13.54 9.16
C GLY A 144 3.28 -14.05 7.82
N VAL A 145 3.08 -15.33 7.49
CA VAL A 145 3.50 -15.88 6.18
C VAL A 145 2.82 -15.16 5.01
N ALA A 146 1.50 -14.94 5.09
CA ALA A 146 0.76 -14.31 4.01
C ALA A 146 1.22 -12.85 3.78
N SER A 147 1.27 -12.07 4.86
CA SER A 147 1.67 -10.66 4.81
C SER A 147 3.15 -10.48 4.45
N LEU A 148 4.05 -11.29 5.02
CA LEU A 148 5.48 -11.29 4.68
C LEU A 148 5.74 -11.74 3.24
N SER A 149 4.98 -12.72 2.73
CA SER A 149 5.09 -13.15 1.33
C SER A 149 4.85 -11.99 0.37
N THR A 150 3.77 -11.21 0.59
CA THR A 150 3.49 -10.03 -0.25
C THR A 150 4.56 -8.95 -0.15
N LEU A 151 5.07 -8.66 1.06
CA LEU A 151 6.16 -7.70 1.26
C LEU A 151 7.42 -8.12 0.51
N ILE A 152 7.83 -9.40 0.63
CA ILE A 152 9.00 -9.93 -0.08
C ILE A 152 8.76 -9.91 -1.60
N ALA A 153 7.59 -10.33 -2.07
CA ALA A 153 7.27 -10.35 -3.50
C ALA A 153 7.32 -8.95 -4.13
N HIS A 154 6.75 -7.94 -3.46
CA HIS A 154 6.80 -6.55 -3.93
C HIS A 154 8.20 -5.96 -3.84
N SER A 155 8.98 -6.29 -2.79
CA SER A 155 10.38 -5.90 -2.68
C SER A 155 11.23 -6.50 -3.80
N LEU A 156 11.02 -7.79 -4.11
CA LEU A 156 11.67 -8.46 -5.23
C LEU A 156 11.24 -7.87 -6.57
N ARG A 157 9.98 -7.46 -6.73
CA ARG A 157 9.49 -6.78 -7.94
C ARG A 157 10.25 -5.48 -8.19
N VAL A 158 10.42 -4.66 -7.15
CA VAL A 158 11.23 -3.42 -7.24
C VAL A 158 12.68 -3.74 -7.63
N ALA A 159 13.27 -4.79 -7.07
CA ALA A 159 14.63 -5.22 -7.44
C ALA A 159 14.71 -5.71 -8.90
N VAL A 160 13.71 -6.44 -9.38
CA VAL A 160 13.61 -6.90 -10.78
C VAL A 160 13.40 -5.72 -11.72
N GLU A 161 12.62 -4.70 -11.35
CA GLU A 161 12.43 -3.48 -12.13
C GLU A 161 13.71 -2.64 -12.19
N PHE A 162 14.54 -2.69 -11.15
CA PHE A 162 15.87 -2.07 -11.17
C PHE A 162 16.83 -2.83 -12.11
N LEU A 163 16.78 -4.16 -12.14
CA LEU A 163 17.62 -4.97 -13.04
C LEU A 163 17.15 -4.93 -14.50
N PHE A 164 15.83 -4.95 -14.71
CA PHE A 164 15.17 -4.97 -16.01
C PHE A 164 14.18 -3.80 -16.13
N PRO A 165 14.64 -2.55 -16.30
CA PRO A 165 13.76 -1.38 -16.40
C PRO A 165 12.83 -1.46 -17.61
N ASN A 166 11.69 -0.77 -17.53
CA ASN A 166 10.77 -0.62 -18.66
C ASN A 166 11.19 0.56 -19.55
N TYR A 167 11.80 1.58 -18.94
CA TYR A 167 12.32 2.76 -19.61
C TYR A 167 13.77 3.01 -19.20
N PHE A 168 14.62 3.36 -20.16
CA PHE A 168 15.97 3.83 -19.88
C PHE A 168 16.36 4.91 -20.88
N ARG A 169 17.31 5.78 -20.48
CA ARG A 169 17.80 6.87 -21.33
C ARG A 169 19.15 6.51 -21.94
N HIS A 170 19.28 6.74 -23.24
CA HIS A 170 20.56 6.60 -23.96
C HIS A 170 20.68 7.68 -25.03
N ASN A 171 21.86 8.31 -25.16
CA ASN A 171 22.12 9.37 -26.14
C ASN A 171 21.02 10.44 -26.21
N ARG A 172 20.62 10.96 -25.05
CA ARG A 172 19.55 11.98 -24.85
C ARG A 172 18.13 11.53 -25.27
N SER A 173 17.95 10.33 -25.81
CA SER A 173 16.65 9.77 -26.18
C SER A 173 16.16 8.78 -25.12
N LEU A 174 14.85 8.77 -24.87
CA LEU A 174 14.20 7.79 -24.01
C LEU A 174 13.83 6.56 -24.85
N TYR A 175 14.16 5.38 -24.36
CA TYR A 175 13.78 4.11 -24.98
C TYR A 175 12.82 3.36 -24.06
N ARG A 176 11.77 2.82 -24.66
CA ARG A 176 10.84 1.88 -24.03
C ARG A 176 11.22 0.46 -24.45
N VAL A 177 11.28 -0.45 -23.49
CA VAL A 177 11.49 -1.88 -23.75
C VAL A 177 10.15 -2.51 -24.06
N ASP A 178 9.93 -2.89 -25.32
CA ASP A 178 8.77 -3.68 -25.74
C ASP A 178 9.04 -5.16 -25.44
N ALA A 179 8.21 -5.76 -24.58
CA ALA A 179 8.36 -7.16 -24.20
C ALA A 179 7.87 -8.11 -25.30
N ASP A 180 6.81 -7.74 -26.02
CA ASP A 180 6.18 -8.61 -27.03
C ASP A 180 7.09 -8.80 -28.24
N ASP A 181 7.73 -7.70 -28.67
CA ASP A 181 8.60 -7.66 -29.83
C ASP A 181 10.09 -7.78 -29.46
N GLU A 182 10.41 -8.06 -28.18
CA GLU A 182 11.77 -8.15 -27.61
C GLU A 182 12.73 -7.05 -28.12
N SER A 183 12.24 -5.81 -28.18
CA SER A 183 12.93 -4.71 -28.86
C SER A 183 12.88 -3.40 -28.07
N PHE A 184 13.69 -2.44 -28.50
CA PHE A 184 13.72 -1.10 -27.92
C PHE A 184 13.12 -0.11 -28.91
N VAL A 185 12.08 0.60 -28.45
CA VAL A 185 11.43 1.63 -29.26
C VAL A 185 11.67 2.99 -28.65
N LYS A 186 12.09 3.94 -29.49
CA LYS A 186 12.30 5.33 -29.05
C LYS A 186 10.96 5.95 -28.68
N PHE A 187 10.88 6.55 -27.50
CA PHE A 187 9.68 7.17 -26.98
C PHE A 187 9.69 8.68 -27.24
N THR A 188 8.70 9.17 -27.98
CA THR A 188 8.55 10.60 -28.35
C THR A 188 7.32 11.24 -27.69
N GLY A 189 7.08 10.95 -26.40
CA GLY A 189 6.13 11.68 -25.56
C GLY A 189 4.75 11.03 -25.42
N GLU A 190 4.03 10.85 -26.52
CA GLU A 190 2.72 10.17 -26.57
C GLU A 190 2.73 9.01 -27.57
N ASP A 191 3.38 9.20 -28.71
CA ASP A 191 3.53 8.14 -29.71
C ASP A 191 4.84 7.37 -29.57
N VAL A 192 4.70 6.04 -29.65
CA VAL A 192 5.81 5.10 -29.77
C VAL A 192 6.14 5.00 -31.26
N ASP A 193 7.24 5.61 -31.68
CA ASP A 193 7.64 5.59 -33.08
C ASP A 193 8.17 4.20 -33.48
N ARG A 194 7.25 3.34 -33.91
CA ARG A 194 7.52 1.97 -34.37
C ARG A 194 8.32 1.94 -35.67
N SER A 195 8.36 3.03 -36.44
CA SER A 195 9.19 3.10 -37.66
C SER A 195 10.68 3.11 -37.32
N ASN A 196 11.03 3.65 -36.15
CA ASN A 196 12.37 3.66 -35.57
C ASN A 196 12.58 2.55 -34.54
N ALA A 197 11.73 1.51 -34.53
CA ALA A 197 11.98 0.31 -33.73
C ALA A 197 13.30 -0.29 -34.20
N GLN A 198 14.35 -0.10 -33.40
CA GLN A 198 15.61 -0.79 -33.65
C GLN A 198 15.36 -2.25 -33.27
N PHE A 199 14.99 -3.04 -34.28
CA PHE A 199 14.88 -4.51 -34.19
C PHE A 199 16.27 -5.08 -33.91
N LEU A 200 16.67 -5.03 -32.65
CA LEU A 200 17.91 -5.61 -32.20
C LEU A 200 17.66 -7.07 -31.86
N GLN A 201 17.56 -7.89 -32.91
CA GLN A 201 17.62 -9.36 -32.88
C GLN A 201 18.90 -9.91 -32.16
N LYS A 202 19.72 -9.06 -31.52
CA LYS A 202 21.01 -9.37 -30.89
C LYS A 202 21.29 -8.61 -29.58
N SER A 203 20.38 -7.86 -28.96
CA SER A 203 20.70 -7.07 -27.74
C SER A 203 20.15 -7.64 -26.44
N ASN A 204 20.91 -7.45 -25.36
CA ASN A 204 20.52 -7.76 -23.98
C ASN A 204 19.39 -6.86 -23.49
N PRO A 205 18.44 -7.37 -22.68
CA PRO A 205 17.36 -6.57 -22.07
C PRO A 205 17.85 -5.64 -20.94
N LEU A 206 19.13 -5.75 -20.57
CA LEU A 206 19.76 -4.91 -19.56
C LEU A 206 20.00 -3.49 -20.11
N PRO A 207 19.91 -2.46 -19.25
CA PRO A 207 20.21 -1.10 -19.64
C PRO A 207 21.68 -0.96 -20.07
N PHE A 208 21.95 0.00 -20.95
CA PHE A 208 23.27 0.17 -21.58
C PHE A 208 24.43 0.30 -20.57
N GLY A 209 24.18 0.85 -19.37
CA GLY A 209 25.20 0.93 -18.30
C GLY A 209 25.64 -0.45 -17.77
N LEU A 210 24.68 -1.35 -17.50
CA LEU A 210 24.98 -2.72 -17.04
C LEU A 210 25.58 -3.58 -18.16
N ARG A 211 25.26 -3.28 -19.42
CA ARG A 211 25.85 -3.95 -20.59
C ARG A 211 27.37 -3.77 -20.67
N SER A 212 27.90 -2.63 -20.25
CA SER A 212 29.35 -2.38 -20.26
C SER A 212 30.08 -3.17 -19.16
N MET A 213 29.40 -3.48 -18.05
CA MET A 213 29.98 -4.23 -16.93
C MET A 213 29.98 -5.75 -17.19
N PHE A 214 29.01 -6.23 -17.97
CA PHE A 214 28.85 -7.64 -18.31
C PHE A 214 28.89 -7.85 -19.84
N PRO A 215 30.08 -8.05 -20.44
CA PRO A 215 30.25 -8.26 -21.89
C PRO A 215 29.84 -9.68 -22.32
N PHE A 216 28.74 -10.22 -21.79
CA PHE A 216 28.17 -11.49 -22.24
C PHE A 216 27.31 -11.24 -23.48
N ASN A 217 27.94 -10.97 -24.62
CA ASN A 217 27.23 -10.75 -25.89
C ASN A 217 27.06 -12.07 -26.67
N THR A 218 26.57 -13.11 -25.99
CA THR A 218 26.31 -14.43 -26.58
C THR A 218 24.81 -14.58 -26.77
N ILE A 219 24.37 -15.00 -27.96
CA ILE A 219 22.95 -15.17 -28.34
C ILE A 219 22.16 -15.98 -27.27
N LYS A 220 22.77 -17.02 -26.70
CA LYS A 220 22.16 -17.85 -25.65
C LYS A 220 21.91 -17.09 -24.34
N VAL A 221 22.84 -16.22 -23.94
CA VAL A 221 22.72 -15.42 -22.71
C VAL A 221 21.66 -14.33 -22.90
N ASN A 222 21.65 -13.65 -24.05
CA ASN A 222 20.64 -12.63 -24.35
C ASN A 222 19.24 -13.26 -24.32
N ARG A 223 19.07 -14.44 -24.93
CA ARG A 223 17.82 -15.21 -24.89
C ARG A 223 17.43 -15.58 -23.46
N PHE A 224 18.38 -16.12 -22.69
CA PHE A 224 18.14 -16.43 -21.28
C PHE A 224 17.72 -15.19 -20.47
N LEU A 225 18.33 -14.03 -20.68
CA LEU A 225 17.97 -12.79 -19.99
C LEU A 225 16.57 -12.30 -20.38
N TRP A 226 16.19 -12.43 -21.65
CA TRP A 226 14.82 -12.15 -22.09
C TRP A 226 13.83 -13.12 -21.46
N ASP A 227 14.09 -14.43 -21.51
CA ASP A 227 13.26 -15.44 -20.86
C ASP A 227 13.14 -15.19 -19.35
N LEU A 228 14.24 -14.83 -18.68
CA LEU A 228 14.26 -14.49 -17.26
C LEU A 228 13.44 -13.23 -16.96
N ARG A 229 13.56 -12.18 -17.76
CA ARG A 229 12.75 -10.96 -17.63
C ARG A 229 11.26 -11.30 -17.72
N HIS A 230 10.86 -12.11 -18.69
CA HIS A 230 9.47 -12.55 -18.84
C HIS A 230 9.01 -13.37 -17.63
N VAL A 231 9.76 -14.38 -17.21
CA VAL A 231 9.40 -15.23 -16.05
C VAL A 231 9.22 -14.40 -14.77
N LEU A 232 10.03 -13.36 -14.58
CA LEU A 232 9.98 -12.52 -13.37
C LEU A 232 8.92 -11.41 -13.43
N LYS A 233 8.54 -10.93 -14.63
CA LYS A 233 7.58 -9.82 -14.81
C LYS A 233 6.18 -10.27 -15.23
N ASP A 234 6.04 -11.40 -15.91
CA ASP A 234 4.75 -11.90 -16.36
C ASP A 234 3.89 -12.29 -15.15
N GLU A 235 2.64 -11.87 -15.15
CA GLU A 235 1.64 -12.28 -14.16
C GLU A 235 0.89 -13.49 -14.70
N TRP A 236 0.79 -14.56 -13.91
CA TRP A 236 0.03 -15.76 -14.26
C TRP A 236 -1.37 -15.65 -13.69
N THR A 237 -2.34 -16.09 -14.48
CA THR A 237 -3.73 -16.17 -14.02
C THR A 237 -4.04 -17.61 -13.66
N VAL A 238 -4.35 -17.84 -12.39
CA VAL A 238 -4.78 -19.12 -11.87
C VAL A 238 -6.29 -19.06 -11.73
N ARG A 239 -6.99 -19.80 -12.60
CA ARG A 239 -8.45 -19.91 -12.56
C ARG A 239 -8.80 -21.17 -11.78
N ALA A 240 -9.48 -20.98 -10.66
CA ALA A 240 -10.01 -22.07 -9.86
C ALA A 240 -11.54 -21.99 -9.90
N LYS A 241 -12.15 -22.95 -10.58
CA LYS A 241 -13.60 -23.08 -10.71
C LYS A 241 -14.03 -24.40 -10.13
N VAL A 242 -14.88 -24.35 -9.11
CA VAL A 242 -15.59 -25.52 -8.57
C VAL A 242 -17.07 -25.22 -8.65
N HIS A 243 -17.81 -26.07 -9.34
CA HIS A 243 -19.24 -25.86 -9.60
C HIS A 243 -20.03 -25.64 -8.30
N GLY A 244 -20.71 -24.49 -8.18
CA GLY A 244 -21.56 -24.14 -7.04
C GLY A 244 -20.85 -23.68 -5.76
N LEU A 245 -19.52 -23.66 -5.71
CA LEU A 245 -18.75 -23.33 -4.50
C LEU A 245 -17.89 -22.07 -4.67
N PHE A 246 -16.99 -22.06 -5.65
CA PHE A 246 -16.04 -20.95 -5.84
C PHE A 246 -15.69 -20.77 -7.32
N HIS A 247 -15.69 -19.52 -7.77
CA HIS A 247 -15.22 -19.12 -9.10
C HIS A 247 -14.28 -17.92 -8.94
N GLU A 248 -13.01 -18.20 -8.64
CA GLU A 248 -12.02 -17.16 -8.34
C GLU A 248 -10.85 -17.19 -9.33
N ASN A 249 -10.46 -16.01 -9.79
CA ASN A 249 -9.34 -15.81 -10.70
C ASN A 249 -8.21 -15.09 -9.94
N PHE A 250 -7.15 -15.82 -9.59
CA PHE A 250 -6.01 -15.25 -8.89
C PHE A 250 -4.92 -14.81 -9.87
N HIS A 251 -4.41 -13.58 -9.70
CA HIS A 251 -3.22 -13.10 -10.41
C HIS A 251 -1.99 -13.33 -9.53
N ILE A 252 -1.13 -14.27 -9.93
CA ILE A 252 0.07 -14.67 -9.18
C ILE A 252 1.28 -14.54 -10.09
N SER A 253 2.33 -13.86 -9.65
CA SER A 253 3.63 -13.86 -10.33
C SER A 253 4.60 -14.85 -9.69
N VAL A 254 5.65 -15.25 -10.41
CA VAL A 254 6.72 -16.11 -9.87
C VAL A 254 7.35 -15.51 -8.60
N LEU A 255 7.40 -14.18 -8.52
CA LEU A 255 7.89 -13.46 -7.34
C LEU A 255 7.06 -13.72 -6.09
N HIS A 256 5.74 -13.95 -6.22
CA HIS A 256 4.88 -14.33 -5.11
C HIS A 256 5.16 -15.75 -4.63
N VAL A 257 5.45 -16.68 -5.55
CA VAL A 257 5.84 -18.06 -5.19
C VAL A 257 7.19 -18.07 -4.45
N ILE A 258 8.18 -17.33 -4.97
CA ILE A 258 9.48 -17.16 -4.31
C ILE A 258 9.31 -16.47 -2.95
N GLY A 259 8.52 -15.40 -2.90
CA GLY A 259 8.21 -14.67 -1.67
C GLY A 259 7.57 -15.56 -0.61
N PHE A 260 6.65 -16.44 -1.00
CA PHE A 260 6.02 -17.42 -0.10
C PHE A 260 7.03 -18.41 0.47
N ILE A 261 7.90 -18.99 -0.35
CA ILE A 261 8.94 -19.95 0.10
C ILE A 261 9.91 -19.26 1.08
N LEU A 262 10.33 -18.03 0.78
CA LEU A 262 11.20 -17.24 1.66
C LEU A 262 10.49 -16.86 2.97
N ALA A 263 9.22 -16.50 2.92
CA ALA A 263 8.43 -16.18 4.11
C ALA A 263 8.25 -17.40 5.03
N VAL A 264 7.93 -18.57 4.47
CA VAL A 264 7.84 -19.83 5.23
C VAL A 264 9.17 -20.17 5.86
N THR A 265 10.27 -20.00 5.12
CA THR A 265 11.64 -20.25 5.62
C THR A 265 12.00 -19.27 6.75
N ALA A 266 11.67 -17.99 6.62
CA ALA A 266 11.90 -16.98 7.65
C ALA A 266 11.08 -17.29 8.92
N VAL A 267 9.82 -17.67 8.77
CA VAL A 267 8.95 -18.04 9.91
C VAL A 267 9.45 -19.32 10.59
N PHE A 268 9.87 -20.33 9.82
CA PHE A 268 10.47 -21.54 10.37
C PHE A 268 11.77 -21.24 11.11
N ALA A 269 12.65 -20.42 10.53
CA ALA A 269 13.86 -19.95 11.19
C ALA A 269 13.57 -19.13 12.46
N TYR A 270 12.43 -18.43 12.53
CA TYR A 270 12.00 -17.71 13.73
C TYR A 270 11.62 -18.69 14.84
N PHE A 271 10.89 -19.77 14.52
CA PHE A 271 10.57 -20.82 15.49
C PHE A 271 11.82 -21.50 16.06
N MET A 272 12.87 -21.66 15.26
CA MET A 272 14.13 -22.25 15.72
C MET A 272 15.03 -21.27 16.49
N SER A 273 15.14 -20.02 16.03
CA SER A 273 16.11 -19.06 16.54
C SER A 273 15.58 -18.11 17.61
N GLY A 274 14.28 -17.81 17.60
CA GLY A 274 13.69 -16.76 18.42
C GLY A 274 14.28 -15.35 18.16
N SER A 275 14.92 -15.13 17.01
CA SER A 275 15.69 -13.90 16.78
C SER A 275 14.78 -12.65 16.68
N PRO A 276 15.15 -11.53 17.35
CA PRO A 276 14.39 -10.28 17.25
C PRO A 276 14.32 -9.72 15.83
N PHE A 277 15.36 -9.97 15.01
CA PHE A 277 15.38 -9.55 13.61
C PHE A 277 14.28 -10.21 12.78
N LEU A 278 14.10 -11.53 12.89
CA LEU A 278 13.02 -12.23 12.16
C LEU A 278 11.63 -11.84 12.69
N SER A 279 11.51 -11.58 14.00
CA SER A 279 10.27 -11.02 14.57
C SER A 279 9.96 -9.65 13.99
N ASN A 280 10.96 -8.76 13.86
CA ASN A 280 10.79 -7.45 13.23
C ASN A 280 10.44 -7.57 11.75
N LEU A 281 11.05 -8.51 11.04
CA LEU A 281 10.75 -8.78 9.62
C LEU A 281 9.29 -9.21 9.43
N MET A 282 8.79 -10.11 10.29
CA MET A 282 7.36 -10.47 10.32
C MET A 282 6.49 -9.25 10.66
N GLY A 283 6.91 -8.43 11.63
CA GLY A 283 6.24 -7.18 11.99
C GLY A 283 6.10 -6.19 10.82
N TYR A 284 7.16 -6.00 10.03
CA TYR A 284 7.09 -5.20 8.80
C TYR A 284 6.12 -5.79 7.79
N GLY A 285 6.12 -7.13 7.63
CA GLY A 285 5.15 -7.85 6.80
C GLY A 285 3.72 -7.56 7.23
N PHE A 286 3.42 -7.67 8.53
CA PHE A 286 2.10 -7.38 9.09
C PHE A 286 1.65 -5.94 8.85
N CYS A 287 2.50 -4.96 9.10
CA CYS A 287 2.18 -3.56 8.82
C CYS A 287 1.87 -3.36 7.34
N TYR A 288 2.74 -3.88 6.47
CA TYR A 288 2.59 -3.77 5.03
C TYR A 288 1.30 -4.41 4.51
N GLY A 289 1.02 -5.65 4.92
CA GLY A 289 -0.22 -6.35 4.56
C GLY A 289 -1.46 -5.63 5.07
N SER A 290 -1.42 -5.07 6.28
CA SER A 290 -2.53 -4.29 6.83
C SER A 290 -2.84 -3.06 5.98
N PHE A 291 -1.82 -2.33 5.50
CA PHE A 291 -2.02 -1.17 4.62
C PHE A 291 -2.57 -1.51 3.23
N LEU A 292 -2.39 -2.74 2.76
CA LEU A 292 -2.90 -3.22 1.47
C LEU A 292 -4.35 -3.69 1.53
N ILE A 293 -4.76 -4.23 2.67
CA ILE A 293 -6.08 -4.85 2.88
C ILE A 293 -7.05 -3.87 3.53
N MET A 294 -6.61 -3.09 4.50
CA MET A 294 -7.47 -2.22 5.31
C MET A 294 -7.38 -0.78 4.82
N SER A 295 -8.48 -0.26 4.29
CA SER A 295 -8.62 1.16 3.93
C SER A 295 -9.83 1.80 4.61
N PRO A 296 -9.68 2.94 5.29
CA PRO A 296 -10.84 3.78 5.60
C PRO A 296 -11.38 4.36 4.29
N THR A 297 -12.67 4.18 4.02
CA THR A 297 -13.29 4.60 2.75
C THR A 297 -13.38 6.12 2.62
N THR A 298 -13.42 6.82 3.76
CA THR A 298 -13.52 8.28 3.86
C THR A 298 -12.63 8.82 4.98
N PHE A 299 -12.28 10.11 4.89
CA PHE A 299 -11.56 10.80 5.97
C PHE A 299 -12.37 10.87 7.27
N ALA A 300 -13.70 10.95 7.17
CA ALA A 300 -14.59 10.94 8.32
C ALA A 300 -14.51 9.59 9.05
N THR A 301 -14.64 8.47 8.34
CA THR A 301 -14.49 7.13 8.93
C THR A 301 -13.11 6.95 9.55
N GLY A 302 -12.04 7.32 8.84
CA GLY A 302 -10.67 7.24 9.39
C GLY A 302 -10.48 8.09 10.66
N SER A 303 -11.07 9.28 10.69
CA SER A 303 -11.05 10.15 11.88
C SER A 303 -11.83 9.57 13.05
N LEU A 304 -13.00 8.98 12.80
CA LEU A 304 -13.81 8.32 13.82
C LEU A 304 -13.11 7.09 14.41
N VAL A 305 -12.49 6.25 13.57
CA VAL A 305 -11.70 5.08 14.01
C VAL A 305 -10.55 5.53 14.92
N LEU A 306 -9.76 6.52 14.49
CA LEU A 306 -8.63 7.04 15.28
C LEU A 306 -9.09 7.68 16.59
N MET A 307 -10.17 8.46 16.58
CA MET A 307 -10.73 9.05 17.79
C MET A 307 -11.29 7.99 18.75
N GLY A 308 -11.96 6.97 18.23
CA GLY A 308 -12.44 5.84 19.03
C GLY A 308 -11.29 5.09 19.71
N LEU A 309 -10.22 4.81 18.96
CA LEU A 309 -9.03 4.14 19.49
C LEU A 309 -8.20 5.02 20.43
N PHE A 310 -8.20 6.35 20.22
CA PHE A 310 -7.63 7.32 21.16
C PHE A 310 -8.28 7.22 22.54
N PHE A 311 -9.62 7.27 22.61
CA PHE A 311 -10.33 7.15 23.89
C PHE A 311 -10.17 5.76 24.50
N TYR A 312 -10.20 4.72 23.67
CA TYR A 312 -9.97 3.35 24.10
C TYR A 312 -8.61 3.18 24.78
N ASP A 313 -7.54 3.65 24.16
CA ASP A 313 -6.18 3.48 24.68
C ASP A 313 -6.01 4.23 26.01
N ILE A 314 -6.56 5.45 26.13
CA ILE A 314 -6.57 6.21 27.40
C ILE A 314 -7.31 5.43 28.49
N VAL A 315 -8.52 4.94 28.19
CA VAL A 315 -9.34 4.23 29.18
C VAL A 315 -8.66 2.92 29.61
N MET A 316 -8.20 2.12 28.66
CA MET A 316 -7.61 0.82 28.96
C MET A 316 -6.24 0.91 29.61
N VAL A 317 -5.41 1.92 29.27
CA VAL A 317 -4.08 2.11 29.87
C VAL A 317 -4.17 2.68 31.28
N PHE A 318 -4.96 3.73 31.51
CA PHE A 318 -4.97 4.43 32.80
C PHE A 318 -5.95 3.85 33.81
N TYR A 319 -7.09 3.30 33.38
CA TYR A 319 -8.16 2.91 34.30
C TYR A 319 -8.32 1.40 34.48
N THR A 320 -7.67 0.56 33.67
CA THR A 320 -7.83 -0.90 33.76
C THR A 320 -6.50 -1.64 33.95
N PRO A 321 -6.44 -2.70 34.78
CA PRO A 321 -5.23 -3.52 34.94
C PRO A 321 -5.04 -4.53 33.81
N TYR A 322 -6.02 -4.64 32.89
CA TYR A 322 -6.06 -5.68 31.88
C TYR A 322 -4.92 -5.55 30.87
N MET A 323 -4.66 -4.33 30.39
CA MET A 323 -3.67 -4.09 29.34
C MET A 323 -2.25 -4.44 29.77
N ILE A 324 -1.84 -4.00 30.96
CA ILE A 324 -0.50 -4.29 31.51
C ILE A 324 -0.33 -5.79 31.78
N THR A 325 -1.36 -6.45 32.31
CA THR A 325 -1.30 -7.88 32.64
C THR A 325 -1.19 -8.75 31.39
N VAL A 326 -1.94 -8.43 30.34
CA VAL A 326 -1.89 -9.15 29.05
C VAL A 326 -0.55 -8.89 28.35
N ALA A 327 -0.11 -7.62 28.29
CA ALA A 327 1.13 -7.24 27.61
C ALA A 327 2.41 -7.82 28.23
N THR A 328 2.41 -8.06 29.55
CA THR A 328 3.56 -8.63 30.27
C THR A 328 3.61 -10.15 30.25
N LYS A 329 2.46 -10.83 30.16
CA LYS A 329 2.38 -12.29 30.16
C LYS A 329 2.45 -12.93 28.78
N LEU A 330 2.15 -12.17 27.72
CA LEU A 330 2.18 -12.66 26.35
C LEU A 330 3.43 -12.24 25.59
N ASP A 331 4.15 -13.24 25.09
CA ASP A 331 5.35 -13.04 24.27
C ASP A 331 5.12 -13.51 22.83
N VAL A 332 4.69 -12.57 22.00
CA VAL A 332 4.22 -12.81 20.64
C VAL A 332 4.83 -11.77 19.70
N PRO A 333 5.12 -12.12 18.42
CA PRO A 333 5.65 -11.20 17.41
C PRO A 333 4.61 -10.16 16.95
N ILE A 334 4.02 -9.40 17.89
CA ILE A 334 3.08 -8.29 17.63
C ILE A 334 3.75 -6.92 17.91
N LYS A 335 5.07 -6.89 18.02
CA LYS A 335 5.83 -5.69 18.38
C LYS A 335 7.15 -5.63 17.62
N LEU A 336 7.56 -4.43 17.24
CA LEU A 336 8.93 -4.17 16.79
C LEU A 336 9.82 -4.04 18.02
N GLN A 337 10.91 -4.79 18.04
CA GLN A 337 11.85 -4.81 19.16
C GLN A 337 13.27 -4.54 18.68
N PHE A 338 13.88 -3.46 19.16
CA PHE A 338 15.29 -3.19 18.98
C PHE A 338 16.01 -3.38 20.32
N GLN A 339 16.98 -4.28 20.34
CA GLN A 339 17.79 -4.59 21.52
C GLN A 339 19.19 -3.98 21.38
N SER A 340 19.62 -3.24 22.40
CA SER A 340 21.01 -2.88 22.67
C SER A 340 21.47 -3.65 23.90
N ALA A 341 22.78 -3.86 24.06
CA ALA A 341 23.39 -4.72 25.09
C ALA A 341 22.87 -4.53 26.54
N ALA A 342 22.24 -3.40 26.85
CA ALA A 342 21.64 -3.11 28.16
C ALA A 342 20.13 -2.76 28.13
N ARG A 343 19.49 -2.58 26.97
CA ARG A 343 18.12 -2.04 26.87
C ARG A 343 17.35 -2.57 25.66
N SER A 344 16.03 -2.73 25.80
CA SER A 344 15.12 -3.08 24.72
C SER A 344 14.11 -1.96 24.52
N SER A 345 13.98 -1.45 23.30
CA SER A 345 12.87 -0.57 22.91
C SER A 345 11.81 -1.37 22.16
N ILE A 346 10.54 -1.09 22.44
CA ILE A 346 9.37 -1.84 21.97
C ILE A 346 8.35 -0.86 21.40
N LEU A 347 7.87 -1.11 20.19
CA LEU A 347 6.75 -0.39 19.59
C LEU A 347 5.65 -1.38 19.18
N GLY A 348 4.40 -1.08 19.55
CA GLY A 348 3.26 -1.87 19.15
C GLY A 348 2.99 -1.73 17.65
N LEU A 349 2.68 -2.84 16.96
CA LEU A 349 2.30 -2.79 15.54
C LEU A 349 1.03 -1.95 15.34
N GLY A 350 0.09 -1.97 16.30
CA GLY A 350 -1.13 -1.15 16.26
C GLY A 350 -0.85 0.35 16.18
N ASP A 351 0.20 0.83 16.86
CA ASP A 351 0.57 2.24 16.88
C ASP A 351 1.13 2.72 15.53
N ILE A 352 1.61 1.79 14.69
CA ILE A 352 2.07 2.06 13.33
C ILE A 352 0.91 1.89 12.34
N VAL A 353 0.17 0.79 12.45
CA VAL A 353 -0.88 0.42 11.49
C VAL A 353 -2.07 1.36 11.57
N VAL A 354 -2.56 1.66 12.77
CA VAL A 354 -3.82 2.41 12.94
C VAL A 354 -3.69 3.85 12.42
N PRO A 355 -2.66 4.64 12.79
CA PRO A 355 -2.45 5.95 12.14
C PRO A 355 -2.04 5.80 10.67
N GLY A 356 -1.25 4.76 10.34
CA GLY A 356 -0.74 4.52 9.00
C GLY A 356 -1.84 4.30 7.95
N ILE A 357 -2.93 3.60 8.26
CA ILE A 357 -4.04 3.41 7.31
C ILE A 357 -4.69 4.74 6.89
N VAL A 358 -4.76 5.72 7.80
CA VAL A 358 -5.28 7.07 7.51
C VAL A 358 -4.27 7.87 6.70
N MET A 359 -2.97 7.67 6.94
CA MET A 359 -1.91 8.27 6.11
C MET A 359 -1.91 7.68 4.69
N CYS A 360 -2.18 6.38 4.53
CA CYS A 360 -2.36 5.76 3.21
C CYS A 360 -3.55 6.37 2.46
N LEU A 361 -4.66 6.66 3.15
CA LEU A 361 -5.80 7.39 2.58
C LEU A 361 -5.40 8.82 2.17
N ALA A 362 -4.61 9.52 2.99
CA ALA A 362 -4.12 10.86 2.67
C ALA A 362 -3.28 10.89 1.38
N LEU A 363 -2.43 9.88 1.16
CA LEU A 363 -1.66 9.76 -0.08
C LEU A 363 -2.55 9.47 -1.30
N ARG A 364 -3.57 8.62 -1.14
CA ARG A 364 -4.54 8.32 -2.20
C ARG A 364 -5.40 9.53 -2.54
N PHE A 365 -5.77 10.33 -1.54
CA PHE A 365 -6.43 11.62 -1.75
C PHE A 365 -5.55 12.64 -2.50
N ASP A 366 -4.28 12.78 -2.12
CA ASP A 366 -3.32 13.63 -2.85
C ASP A 366 -3.25 13.26 -4.35
N MET A 367 -3.28 11.96 -4.66
CA MET A 367 -3.29 11.46 -6.04
C MET A 367 -4.63 11.68 -6.74
N TRP A 368 -5.75 11.39 -6.08
CA TRP A 368 -7.10 11.65 -6.61
C TRP A 368 -7.25 13.12 -7.02
N ARG A 369 -6.76 14.03 -6.17
CA ARG A 369 -6.79 15.46 -6.41
C ARG A 369 -5.93 15.89 -7.60
N HIS A 370 -4.77 15.26 -7.77
CA HIS A 370 -3.91 15.51 -8.92
C HIS A 370 -4.65 15.23 -10.25
N TYR A 371 -5.38 14.11 -10.32
CA TYR A 371 -6.19 13.76 -11.49
C TYR A 371 -7.48 14.58 -11.61
N GLN A 372 -8.11 14.95 -10.49
CA GLN A 372 -9.30 15.79 -10.49
C GLN A 372 -9.05 17.15 -11.16
N ARG A 373 -7.87 17.74 -10.93
CA ARG A 373 -7.43 18.99 -11.55
C ARG A 373 -7.16 18.88 -13.06
N GLN A 374 -7.04 17.66 -13.59
CA GLN A 374 -6.78 17.40 -15.01
C GLN A 374 -8.04 17.09 -15.81
N ILE A 375 -9.21 17.07 -15.16
CA ILE A 375 -10.49 16.86 -15.83
C ILE A 375 -10.77 18.05 -16.76
N LYS A 376 -11.00 17.76 -18.05
CA LYS A 376 -11.32 18.78 -19.06
C LYS A 376 -12.78 18.61 -19.47
N TYR A 377 -13.51 19.72 -19.57
CA TYR A 377 -14.89 19.72 -20.06
C TYR A 377 -14.91 19.97 -21.56
N VAL A 378 -15.28 18.96 -22.33
CA VAL A 378 -15.35 19.04 -23.80
C VAL A 378 -16.81 19.20 -24.20
N PRO A 379 -17.17 20.18 -25.06
CA PRO A 379 -18.53 20.28 -25.58
C PRO A 379 -18.84 19.06 -26.45
N THR A 380 -19.92 18.36 -26.12
CA THR A 380 -20.40 17.20 -26.86
C THR A 380 -21.85 17.45 -27.26
N ASP A 381 -22.13 17.39 -28.55
CA ASP A 381 -23.48 17.50 -29.07
C ASP A 381 -24.26 16.23 -28.71
N LEU A 382 -25.15 16.32 -27.73
CA LEU A 382 -26.06 15.23 -27.41
C LEU A 382 -27.30 15.38 -28.29
N LYS A 383 -27.49 14.41 -29.17
CA LYS A 383 -28.73 14.26 -29.92
C LYS A 383 -29.73 13.52 -29.04
N SER A 384 -30.70 14.24 -28.50
CA SER A 384 -31.86 13.62 -27.85
C SER A 384 -33.03 13.60 -28.83
N ASP A 385 -33.57 12.42 -29.11
CA ASP A 385 -34.79 12.27 -29.88
C ASP A 385 -35.98 12.58 -28.96
N GLN A 386 -36.58 13.76 -29.09
CA GLN A 386 -37.83 14.09 -28.42
C GLN A 386 -38.99 13.77 -29.37
N ARG A 387 -40.02 13.10 -28.86
CA ARG A 387 -41.30 12.92 -29.57
C ARG A 387 -42.21 14.08 -29.21
N ASP A 388 -42.58 14.89 -30.19
CA ASP A 388 -43.60 15.92 -30.03
C ASP A 388 -44.97 15.27 -29.78
N ALA A 389 -45.65 15.70 -28.72
CA ALA A 389 -46.90 15.10 -28.25
C ALA A 389 -48.10 15.27 -29.22
N ASP A 390 -48.01 16.17 -30.20
CA ASP A 390 -49.12 16.49 -31.11
C ASP A 390 -48.93 16.04 -32.58
N SER A 391 -47.73 15.62 -33.00
CA SER A 391 -47.46 15.31 -34.44
C SER A 391 -46.80 13.95 -34.70
N GLY A 392 -46.33 13.22 -33.68
CA GLY A 392 -45.78 11.86 -33.86
C GLY A 392 -44.44 11.77 -34.61
N ASP A 393 -43.90 12.87 -35.11
CA ASP A 393 -42.56 12.93 -35.72
C ASP A 393 -41.46 13.05 -34.67
N VAL A 394 -40.35 12.35 -34.89
CA VAL A 394 -39.16 12.40 -34.04
C VAL A 394 -38.33 13.62 -34.42
N VAL A 395 -38.33 14.65 -33.58
CA VAL A 395 -37.47 15.82 -33.77
C VAL A 395 -36.22 15.61 -32.93
N THR A 396 -35.08 15.44 -33.60
CA THR A 396 -33.76 15.35 -32.96
C THR A 396 -33.34 16.74 -32.51
N VAL A 397 -33.54 17.07 -31.22
CA VAL A 397 -33.01 18.31 -30.62
C VAL A 397 -31.56 18.05 -30.25
N SER A 398 -30.63 18.76 -30.89
CA SER A 398 -29.21 18.75 -30.54
C SER A 398 -28.96 19.81 -29.46
N GLU A 399 -28.73 19.38 -28.22
CA GLU A 399 -28.31 20.27 -27.14
C GLU A 399 -26.80 20.11 -26.91
N THR A 400 -26.06 21.22 -26.95
CA THR A 400 -24.63 21.26 -26.64
C THR A 400 -24.45 21.12 -25.14
N GLN A 401 -24.08 19.94 -24.65
CA GLN A 401 -23.77 19.74 -23.22
C GLN A 401 -22.26 19.46 -23.05
N HIS A 402 -21.70 19.75 -21.88
CA HIS A 402 -20.27 19.54 -21.64
C HIS A 402 -20.03 18.17 -20.97
N MET A 403 -19.15 17.36 -21.56
CA MET A 403 -18.76 16.06 -21.01
C MET A 403 -17.43 16.20 -20.25
N ALA A 404 -17.38 15.70 -19.01
CA ALA A 404 -16.16 15.69 -18.21
C ALA A 404 -15.21 14.58 -18.69
N GLN A 405 -14.17 14.93 -19.46
CA GLN A 405 -13.14 14.02 -19.90
C GLN A 405 -12.07 13.86 -18.80
N LYS A 406 -12.07 12.71 -18.13
CA LYS A 406 -11.04 12.32 -17.15
C LYS A 406 -9.72 11.99 -17.85
N ALA A 407 -8.60 12.40 -17.25
CA ALA A 407 -7.27 12.06 -17.75
C ALA A 407 -6.99 10.55 -17.56
N THR A 408 -6.31 9.93 -18.52
CA THR A 408 -5.95 8.50 -18.43
C THR A 408 -4.97 8.24 -17.30
N TYR A 409 -5.27 7.25 -16.46
CA TYR A 409 -4.39 6.82 -15.38
C TYR A 409 -3.05 6.34 -15.93
N LEU A 410 -1.97 6.89 -15.39
CA LEU A 410 -0.61 6.45 -15.65
C LEU A 410 -0.21 5.45 -14.57
N ASP A 411 0.03 4.21 -14.97
CA ASP A 411 0.52 3.17 -14.07
C ASP A 411 1.88 3.58 -13.45
N ILE A 412 1.92 3.56 -12.11
CA ILE A 412 3.06 3.98 -11.28
C ILE A 412 3.96 2.78 -10.93
N THR A 413 3.56 1.55 -11.27
CA THR A 413 4.40 0.37 -11.09
C THR A 413 5.73 0.53 -11.85
N GLY A 414 6.85 0.09 -11.28
CA GLY A 414 8.16 0.31 -11.92
C GLY A 414 8.79 1.69 -11.76
N CYS A 415 8.10 2.67 -11.15
CA CYS A 415 8.59 4.05 -11.17
C CYS A 415 9.98 4.24 -10.53
N TRP A 416 10.39 3.44 -9.54
CA TRP A 416 11.71 3.57 -8.90
C TRP A 416 12.84 3.16 -9.85
N GLY A 417 12.69 2.00 -10.51
CA GLY A 417 13.65 1.51 -11.51
C GLY A 417 13.69 2.44 -12.72
N ASP A 418 12.52 2.80 -13.24
CA ASP A 418 12.42 3.72 -14.38
C ASP A 418 13.00 5.10 -14.05
N TRP A 419 12.76 5.63 -12.84
CA TRP A 419 13.37 6.88 -12.38
C TRP A 419 14.90 6.77 -12.32
N PHE A 420 15.45 5.69 -11.75
CA PHE A 420 16.90 5.50 -11.67
C PHE A 420 17.56 5.46 -13.06
N TRP A 421 16.96 4.76 -14.02
CA TRP A 421 17.52 4.59 -15.38
C TRP A 421 17.15 5.68 -16.37
N SER A 422 16.14 6.51 -16.07
CA SER A 422 15.75 7.67 -16.89
C SER A 422 16.28 8.99 -16.35
N SER A 423 16.54 9.09 -15.05
CA SER A 423 17.17 10.25 -14.44
C SER A 423 18.63 10.35 -14.89
N SER A 424 19.05 11.57 -15.25
CA SER A 424 20.48 11.87 -15.30
C SER A 424 20.94 11.89 -13.84
N TRP A 425 21.37 10.73 -13.33
CA TRP A 425 21.81 10.46 -11.95
C TRP A 425 22.76 11.54 -11.35
N LEU A 426 23.37 12.39 -12.16
CA LEU A 426 23.89 13.70 -11.72
C LEU A 426 23.20 14.82 -12.52
N GLY A 427 22.28 15.56 -11.91
CA GLY A 427 21.71 16.81 -12.45
C GLY A 427 22.72 17.94 -12.73
N LEU A 428 24.03 17.65 -12.81
CA LEU A 428 25.10 18.55 -13.23
C LEU A 428 25.16 18.77 -14.75
N LEU A 429 24.56 17.88 -15.56
CA LEU A 429 24.51 18.02 -17.02
C LEU A 429 23.07 18.28 -17.47
N LYS A 430 22.67 19.55 -17.35
CA LYS A 430 21.41 20.09 -17.89
C LYS A 430 21.41 19.91 -19.41
N GLY A 431 20.63 18.97 -19.92
CA GLY A 431 20.72 18.54 -21.32
C GLY A 431 19.37 18.22 -21.96
N GLY A 432 18.55 19.25 -22.17
CA GLY A 432 17.58 19.36 -23.27
C GLY A 432 16.26 18.58 -23.15
N GLN A 433 15.15 19.33 -23.15
CA GLN A 433 13.74 18.97 -23.42
C GLN A 433 13.38 17.49 -23.16
N GLU A 434 13.04 17.21 -21.90
CA GLU A 434 13.06 15.87 -21.31
C GLU A 434 11.65 15.30 -21.14
N THR A 435 11.19 14.45 -22.05
CA THR A 435 9.98 13.66 -21.81
C THR A 435 10.28 12.61 -20.74
N SER A 436 9.82 12.83 -19.51
CA SER A 436 9.91 11.83 -18.44
C SER A 436 9.05 10.61 -18.76
N PRO A 437 9.46 9.39 -18.37
CA PRO A 437 8.67 8.20 -18.61
C PRO A 437 7.28 8.28 -17.93
N PRO A 438 6.24 7.66 -18.51
CA PRO A 438 4.88 7.71 -17.99
C PRO A 438 4.75 7.35 -16.50
N SER A 439 5.45 6.31 -16.05
CA SER A 439 5.46 5.84 -14.64
C SER A 439 6.02 6.88 -13.67
N VAL A 440 7.05 7.63 -14.09
CA VAL A 440 7.65 8.72 -13.29
C VAL A 440 6.77 9.96 -13.33
N ARG A 441 6.13 10.27 -14.45
CA ARG A 441 5.15 11.38 -14.52
C ARG A 441 3.96 11.11 -13.59
N GLY A 442 3.44 9.89 -13.60
CA GLY A 442 2.34 9.47 -12.73
C GLY A 442 2.69 9.55 -11.24
N SER A 443 3.94 9.29 -10.85
CA SER A 443 4.40 9.42 -9.45
C SER A 443 4.71 10.86 -9.03
N THR A 444 4.92 11.76 -10.00
CA THR A 444 5.27 13.17 -9.79
C THR A 444 4.02 14.02 -9.54
N PHE A 445 3.34 13.74 -8.43
CA PHE A 445 2.28 14.57 -7.88
C PHE A 445 2.65 15.12 -6.49
N SER A 446 1.99 16.21 -6.10
CA SER A 446 2.18 16.84 -4.78
C SER A 446 1.56 15.98 -3.68
N LYS A 447 2.38 15.54 -2.73
CA LYS A 447 1.99 14.66 -1.60
C LYS A 447 1.79 15.46 -0.32
N THR A 448 0.96 16.50 -0.42
CA THR A 448 0.83 17.52 0.62
C THR A 448 0.23 16.97 1.90
N TYR A 449 -0.88 16.25 1.83
CA TYR A 449 -1.57 15.68 2.99
C TYR A 449 -0.76 14.53 3.59
N PHE A 450 -0.20 13.68 2.72
CA PHE A 450 0.68 12.60 3.17
C PHE A 450 1.90 13.13 3.93
N ASN A 451 2.64 14.09 3.37
CA ASN A 451 3.81 14.66 4.04
C ASN A 451 3.45 15.38 5.34
N ALA A 452 2.32 16.12 5.37
CA ALA A 452 1.84 16.76 6.59
C ALA A 452 1.56 15.72 7.69
N SER A 453 0.87 14.63 7.34
CA SER A 453 0.58 13.53 8.27
C SER A 453 1.84 12.79 8.74
N LEU A 454 2.84 12.63 7.87
CA LEU A 454 4.13 12.01 8.21
C LEU A 454 4.92 12.86 9.20
N ILE A 455 4.92 14.18 9.02
CA ILE A 455 5.50 15.13 9.98
C ILE A 455 4.73 15.07 11.30
N GLY A 456 3.39 15.07 11.25
CA GLY A 456 2.53 14.95 12.43
C GLY A 456 2.78 13.67 13.23
N TYR A 457 2.88 12.52 12.55
CA TYR A 457 3.24 11.25 13.16
C TYR A 457 4.64 11.29 13.79
N THR A 458 5.63 11.85 13.08
CA THR A 458 7.01 11.99 13.58
C THR A 458 7.06 12.85 14.84
N LEU A 459 6.36 13.98 14.84
CA LEU A 459 6.25 14.83 16.03
C LEU A 459 5.54 14.12 17.19
N GLY A 460 4.49 13.34 16.90
CA GLY A 460 3.82 12.49 17.88
C GLY A 460 4.77 11.47 18.52
N MET A 461 5.56 10.76 17.70
CA MET A 461 6.58 9.80 18.17
C MET A 461 7.71 10.48 18.97
N LEU A 462 8.13 11.68 18.59
CA LEU A 462 9.11 12.44 19.38
C LEU A 462 8.52 12.88 20.73
N PHE A 463 7.23 13.24 20.74
CA PHE A 463 6.54 13.62 21.96
C PHE A 463 6.35 12.41 22.90
N THR A 464 6.01 11.23 22.37
CA THR A 464 5.91 10.00 23.18
C THR A 464 7.24 9.69 23.85
N LEU A 465 8.35 9.83 23.13
CA LEU A 465 9.70 9.65 23.65
C LEU A 465 10.02 10.69 24.73
N CYS A 466 9.73 11.97 24.48
CA CYS A 466 9.95 13.03 25.45
C CYS A 466 9.18 12.76 26.75
N MET A 467 7.90 12.42 26.65
CA MET A 467 7.06 12.14 27.82
C MET A 467 7.51 10.88 28.56
N LEU A 468 7.93 9.83 27.84
CA LEU A 468 8.51 8.62 28.45
C LEU A 468 9.75 8.96 29.29
N THR A 469 10.62 9.85 28.79
CA THR A 469 11.83 10.26 29.52
C THR A 469 11.54 11.13 30.74
N ILE A 470 10.50 11.97 30.69
CA ILE A 470 10.13 12.86 31.80
C ILE A 470 9.39 12.12 32.90
N PHE A 471 8.35 11.35 32.54
CA PHE A 471 7.42 10.75 33.49
C PHE A 471 7.85 9.37 33.98
N LYS A 472 8.82 8.72 33.31
CA LYS A 472 9.32 7.37 33.64
C LYS A 472 8.22 6.30 33.79
N HIS A 473 7.06 6.55 33.21
CA HIS A 473 5.91 5.65 33.19
C HIS A 473 5.45 5.45 31.76
N GLY A 474 4.99 4.23 31.43
CA GLY A 474 4.39 3.93 30.14
C GLY A 474 3.10 4.72 29.96
N GLN A 475 2.98 5.41 28.84
CA GLN A 475 1.80 6.20 28.47
C GLN A 475 1.18 5.62 27.19
N PRO A 476 -0.14 5.81 26.98
CA PRO A 476 -0.79 5.43 25.73
C PRO A 476 -0.12 6.14 24.55
N ALA A 477 0.36 5.39 23.55
CA ALA A 477 1.06 5.97 22.40
C ALA A 477 0.09 6.74 21.49
N LEU A 478 -1.14 6.23 21.34
CA LEU A 478 -2.17 6.86 20.52
C LEU A 478 -2.60 8.23 21.06
N LEU A 479 -2.40 8.50 22.35
CA LEU A 479 -2.63 9.81 22.97
C LEU A 479 -1.91 10.95 22.24
N TYR A 480 -0.74 10.68 21.66
CA TYR A 480 0.08 11.68 20.99
C TYR A 480 0.08 11.51 19.47
N LEU A 481 -0.01 10.27 18.98
CA LEU A 481 -0.01 9.98 17.55
C LEU A 481 -1.30 10.44 16.87
N VAL A 482 -2.46 10.21 17.49
CA VAL A 482 -3.76 10.59 16.92
C VAL A 482 -3.90 12.10 16.73
N PRO A 483 -3.68 12.96 17.74
CA PRO A 483 -3.75 14.41 17.52
C PRO A 483 -2.65 14.91 16.57
N GLY A 484 -1.48 14.27 16.53
CA GLY A 484 -0.43 14.60 15.57
C GLY A 484 -0.88 14.35 14.12
N VAL A 485 -1.42 13.17 13.82
CA VAL A 485 -1.83 12.77 12.46
C VAL A 485 -3.14 13.44 12.04
N LEU A 486 -4.20 13.35 12.85
CA LEU A 486 -5.47 13.99 12.51
C LEU A 486 -5.35 15.51 12.51
N GLY A 487 -4.68 16.07 13.52
CA GLY A 487 -4.47 17.52 13.62
C GLY A 487 -3.74 18.06 12.40
N SER A 488 -2.64 17.42 11.97
CA SER A 488 -1.91 17.85 10.77
C SER A 488 -2.73 17.73 9.47
N LEU A 489 -3.54 16.68 9.31
CA LEU A 489 -4.41 16.51 8.13
C LEU A 489 -5.51 17.57 8.07
N TRP A 490 -6.30 17.71 9.13
CA TRP A 490 -7.42 18.65 9.17
C TRP A 490 -6.94 20.10 9.18
N LEU A 491 -5.84 20.42 9.85
CA LEU A 491 -5.23 21.74 9.81
C LEU A 491 -4.75 22.09 8.40
N THR A 492 -4.12 21.15 7.68
CA THR A 492 -3.70 21.37 6.29
C THR A 492 -4.90 21.62 5.39
N GLY A 493 -5.99 20.86 5.57
CA GLY A 493 -7.24 21.08 4.85
C GLY A 493 -7.88 22.45 5.15
N LEU A 494 -7.85 22.87 6.41
CA LEU A 494 -8.37 24.17 6.85
C LEU A 494 -7.56 25.33 6.27
N VAL A 495 -6.22 25.28 6.38
CA VAL A 495 -5.31 26.33 5.87
C VAL A 495 -5.43 26.50 4.36
N ARG A 496 -5.72 25.43 3.62
CA ARG A 496 -5.85 25.47 2.17
C ARG A 496 -7.29 25.72 1.68
N GLY A 497 -8.28 25.71 2.57
CA GLY A 497 -9.69 25.85 2.20
C GLY A 497 -10.29 24.64 1.47
N GLU A 498 -9.69 23.46 1.63
CA GLU A 498 -9.99 22.24 0.86
C GLU A 498 -10.85 21.22 1.64
N LEU A 499 -11.39 21.62 2.80
CA LEU A 499 -12.15 20.74 3.69
C LEU A 499 -13.37 20.09 3.01
N LYS A 500 -14.03 20.82 2.10
CA LYS A 500 -15.18 20.28 1.36
C LYS A 500 -14.76 19.14 0.43
N GLU A 501 -13.64 19.29 -0.28
CA GLU A 501 -13.08 18.23 -1.14
C GLU A 501 -12.70 17.01 -0.30
N MET A 502 -12.05 17.21 0.85
CA MET A 502 -11.70 16.13 1.77
C MET A 502 -12.92 15.37 2.30
N TRP A 503 -14.02 16.09 2.59
CA TRP A 503 -15.25 15.49 3.11
C TRP A 503 -16.03 14.72 2.04
N MET A 504 -15.98 15.17 0.78
CA MET A 504 -16.65 14.51 -0.35
C MET A 504 -15.88 13.30 -0.89
N TYR A 505 -14.60 13.19 -0.56
CA TYR A 505 -13.77 12.09 -1.03
C TYR A 505 -14.21 10.74 -0.44
N THR A 506 -14.52 9.79 -1.33
CA THR A 506 -14.82 8.40 -0.99
C THR A 506 -14.14 7.45 -1.97
N GLU A 507 -13.72 6.30 -1.45
CA GLU A 507 -13.09 5.20 -2.17
C GLU A 507 -14.05 4.08 -2.58
N ASP A 508 -15.34 4.16 -2.23
CA ASP A 508 -16.36 3.10 -2.42
C ASP A 508 -16.78 2.85 -3.88
N GLY A 509 -16.01 3.36 -4.86
CA GLY A 509 -16.34 3.29 -6.29
C GLY A 509 -17.51 4.18 -6.73
N THR A 510 -18.25 4.80 -5.81
CA THR A 510 -19.38 5.69 -6.11
C THR A 510 -19.02 6.92 -6.95
N LEU A 511 -17.74 7.34 -6.91
CA LEU A 511 -17.20 8.45 -7.70
C LEU A 511 -16.63 8.02 -9.07
N ASP A 512 -16.59 6.71 -9.38
CA ASP A 512 -15.98 6.17 -10.60
C ASP A 512 -16.97 6.12 -11.77
N THR A 513 -17.83 7.13 -11.92
CA THR A 513 -18.72 7.24 -13.08
C THR A 513 -17.93 7.73 -14.29
N CYS A 514 -17.85 6.92 -15.35
CA CYS A 514 -17.00 7.16 -16.52
C CYS A 514 -17.43 8.36 -17.37
N ASP A 515 -18.73 8.71 -17.39
CA ASP A 515 -19.25 9.79 -18.23
C ASP A 515 -20.36 10.54 -17.48
N VAL A 516 -20.04 11.69 -16.88
CA VAL A 516 -21.04 12.60 -16.32
C VAL A 516 -21.17 13.77 -17.28
N VAL A 517 -22.40 14.01 -17.75
CA VAL A 517 -22.71 15.20 -18.52
C VAL A 517 -23.02 16.32 -17.54
N VAL A 518 -22.34 17.44 -17.71
CA VAL A 518 -22.34 18.53 -16.75
C VAL A 518 -22.75 19.82 -17.44
N GLU A 519 -23.73 20.51 -16.86
CA GLU A 519 -24.07 21.88 -17.26
C GLU A 519 -23.09 22.84 -16.60
N LEU A 520 -22.42 23.69 -17.40
CA LEU A 520 -21.52 24.72 -16.92
C LEU A 520 -22.24 26.08 -16.86
N ASP A 521 -21.96 26.89 -15.84
CA ASP A 521 -22.36 28.30 -15.84
C ASP A 521 -21.50 29.14 -16.79
N GLY A 522 -21.88 30.40 -17.02
CA GLY A 522 -21.09 31.36 -17.80
C GLY A 522 -19.68 31.65 -17.27
N ASN A 523 -19.33 31.12 -16.08
CA ASN A 523 -18.01 31.24 -15.45
C ASN A 523 -17.20 29.92 -15.49
N GLY A 524 -17.74 28.86 -16.10
CA GLY A 524 -17.08 27.56 -16.25
C GLY A 524 -17.18 26.63 -15.02
N ASN A 525 -18.04 26.93 -14.04
CA ASN A 525 -18.31 26.05 -12.90
C ASN A 525 -19.49 25.12 -13.18
N VAL A 526 -19.44 23.93 -12.60
CA VAL A 526 -20.49 22.90 -12.67
C VAL A 526 -21.75 23.34 -11.92
N VAL A 527 -22.88 23.48 -12.62
CA VAL A 527 -24.18 23.90 -12.06
C VAL A 527 -25.07 22.70 -11.78
N LYS A 528 -25.10 21.72 -12.69
CA LYS A 528 -25.84 20.47 -12.55
C LYS A 528 -25.07 19.31 -13.17
N GLU A 529 -24.96 18.23 -12.41
CA GLU A 529 -24.57 16.92 -12.92
C GLU A 529 -25.85 16.18 -13.31
N THR A 530 -26.11 16.06 -14.60
CA THR A 530 -27.15 15.17 -15.08
C THR A 530 -26.54 13.78 -15.10
N LYS A 531 -26.75 13.01 -14.03
CA LYS A 531 -26.65 11.57 -14.14
C LYS A 531 -27.67 11.19 -15.20
N LYS A 532 -27.22 10.79 -16.40
CA LYS A 532 -28.08 9.95 -17.23
C LYS A 532 -28.48 8.80 -16.31
N ASP A 533 -29.78 8.56 -16.14
CA ASP A 533 -30.26 7.35 -15.48
C ASP A 533 -29.74 6.16 -16.29
N THR A 534 -28.56 5.68 -15.90
CA THR A 534 -27.83 4.60 -16.56
C THR A 534 -28.46 3.25 -16.29
N GLU A 535 -29.70 3.16 -15.79
CA GLU A 535 -30.40 1.87 -15.69
C GLU A 535 -30.81 1.33 -17.06
N LYS A 536 -30.91 2.17 -18.10
CA LYS A 536 -31.17 1.70 -19.49
C LYS A 536 -29.92 1.56 -20.35
N ASP A 537 -28.95 2.48 -20.24
CA ASP A 537 -27.72 2.42 -21.04
C ASP A 537 -26.69 1.41 -20.48
N GLU A 538 -26.68 1.09 -19.17
CA GLU A 538 -25.90 -0.07 -18.67
C GLU A 538 -26.58 -1.40 -18.96
N ALA A 539 -27.91 -1.44 -19.05
CA ALA A 539 -28.62 -2.64 -19.48
C ALA A 539 -28.37 -2.91 -20.97
N ASP A 540 -28.30 -1.89 -21.81
CA ASP A 540 -27.98 -2.06 -23.24
C ASP A 540 -26.48 -2.22 -23.51
N LYS A 541 -25.57 -1.61 -22.74
CA LYS A 541 -24.12 -1.94 -22.83
C LYS A 541 -23.79 -3.30 -22.23
N LYS A 542 -24.47 -3.74 -21.16
CA LYS A 542 -24.39 -5.13 -20.69
C LYS A 542 -24.98 -6.08 -21.71
N LYS A 543 -26.13 -5.77 -22.32
CA LYS A 543 -26.70 -6.60 -23.39
C LYS A 543 -25.82 -6.65 -24.63
N ILE A 544 -25.21 -5.56 -25.07
CA ILE A 544 -24.30 -5.56 -26.22
C ILE A 544 -23.00 -6.30 -25.88
N ALA A 545 -22.48 -6.16 -24.66
CA ALA A 545 -21.32 -6.93 -24.21
C ALA A 545 -21.65 -8.41 -23.92
N GLU A 546 -22.88 -8.71 -23.51
CA GLU A 546 -23.42 -10.06 -23.35
C GLU A 546 -23.77 -10.68 -24.72
N ASP A 547 -24.19 -9.90 -25.71
CA ASP A 547 -24.49 -10.34 -27.08
C ASP A 547 -23.20 -10.51 -27.89
N GLU A 548 -22.18 -9.66 -27.70
CA GLU A 548 -20.83 -9.88 -28.25
C GLU A 548 -20.15 -11.06 -27.55
N LYS A 549 -20.31 -11.22 -26.22
CA LYS A 549 -19.89 -12.44 -25.52
C LYS A 549 -20.69 -13.67 -25.95
N ALA A 550 -21.98 -13.54 -26.24
CA ALA A 550 -22.82 -14.64 -26.68
C ALA A 550 -22.57 -14.98 -28.16
N GLU A 551 -22.13 -14.04 -29.00
CA GLU A 551 -21.64 -14.31 -30.34
C GLU A 551 -20.24 -14.95 -30.33
N ASP A 552 -19.34 -14.51 -29.45
CA ASP A 552 -18.02 -15.13 -29.29
C ASP A 552 -18.12 -16.48 -28.58
N GLU A 553 -19.04 -16.64 -27.63
CA GLU A 553 -19.42 -17.92 -27.02
C GLU A 553 -20.21 -18.79 -27.99
N LYS A 554 -21.02 -18.25 -28.92
CA LYS A 554 -21.62 -19.05 -30.02
C LYS A 554 -20.60 -19.45 -31.07
N LYS A 555 -19.64 -18.60 -31.43
CA LYS A 555 -18.55 -18.97 -32.36
C LYS A 555 -17.53 -19.91 -31.72
N ALA A 556 -17.38 -19.85 -30.39
CA ALA A 556 -16.63 -20.83 -29.60
C ALA A 556 -17.44 -22.11 -29.35
N ALA A 557 -18.75 -22.00 -29.09
CA ALA A 557 -19.67 -23.12 -28.90
C ALA A 557 -19.91 -23.87 -30.20
N ASP A 558 -20.04 -23.22 -31.36
CA ASP A 558 -20.12 -23.88 -32.67
C ASP A 558 -18.79 -24.59 -33.03
N LYS A 559 -17.66 -24.14 -32.45
CA LYS A 559 -16.36 -24.85 -32.52
C LYS A 559 -16.21 -25.95 -31.47
N ILE A 560 -16.98 -25.92 -30.38
CA ILE A 560 -16.97 -26.89 -29.27
C ILE A 560 -18.11 -27.91 -29.41
N GLU A 561 -19.19 -27.62 -30.14
CA GLU A 561 -20.32 -28.52 -30.39
C GLU A 561 -19.96 -29.64 -31.36
N ALA A 562 -18.82 -29.54 -32.05
CA ALA A 562 -18.21 -30.68 -32.74
C ALA A 562 -17.53 -31.68 -31.78
N GLU A 563 -17.27 -31.30 -30.52
CA GLU A 563 -16.67 -32.16 -29.48
C GLU A 563 -17.13 -31.75 -28.06
N LYS A 564 -18.21 -32.35 -27.53
CA LYS A 564 -18.23 -33.04 -26.20
C LYS A 564 -19.62 -33.36 -25.65
N THR A 565 -19.70 -34.58 -25.13
CA THR A 565 -20.77 -35.15 -24.28
C THR A 565 -20.47 -35.06 -22.78
N GLU A 566 -19.63 -34.11 -22.32
CA GLU A 566 -19.19 -34.04 -20.90
C GLU A 566 -19.11 -32.60 -20.36
N TYR A 567 -19.52 -32.38 -19.11
CA TYR A 567 -19.40 -31.10 -18.36
C TYR A 567 -18.35 -31.21 -17.24
N SER A 568 -17.53 -30.18 -17.05
CA SER A 568 -16.48 -30.16 -16.01
C SER A 568 -17.02 -29.74 -14.64
N ILE A 569 -16.79 -30.57 -13.62
CA ILE A 569 -17.20 -30.32 -12.21
C ILE A 569 -16.21 -29.40 -11.49
N ALA A 570 -14.91 -29.52 -11.82
CA ALA A 570 -13.85 -28.65 -11.34
C ALA A 570 -12.86 -28.35 -12.47
N GLU A 571 -12.43 -27.09 -12.58
CA GLU A 571 -11.42 -26.64 -13.52
C GLU A 571 -10.34 -25.85 -12.76
N PHE A 572 -9.10 -26.32 -12.89
CA PHE A 572 -7.91 -25.60 -12.44
C PHE A 572 -7.03 -25.34 -13.66
N SER A 573 -6.93 -24.07 -14.09
CA SER A 573 -6.08 -23.69 -15.22
C SER A 573 -5.14 -22.57 -14.86
N ILE A 574 -3.85 -22.74 -15.19
CA ILE A 574 -2.84 -21.69 -15.07
C ILE A 574 -2.58 -21.19 -16.50
N THR A 575 -2.90 -19.93 -16.77
CA THR A 575 -2.64 -19.32 -18.08
C THR A 575 -1.65 -18.16 -17.97
N ALA A 576 -0.63 -18.20 -18.84
CA ALA A 576 0.36 -17.15 -19.04
C ALA A 576 -0.07 -16.23 -20.21
N PRO A 577 0.42 -14.98 -20.28
CA PRO A 577 0.11 -14.07 -21.38
C PRO A 577 0.56 -14.62 -22.74
N LEU A 578 -0.29 -14.44 -23.76
CA LEU A 578 -0.03 -14.84 -25.15
C LEU A 578 1.11 -14.01 -25.74
N ARG A 579 2.14 -14.70 -26.25
CA ARG A 579 3.27 -14.07 -26.95
C ARG A 579 3.02 -14.11 -28.45
N LYS A 580 3.39 -13.06 -29.19
CA LYS A 580 3.40 -13.14 -30.66
C LYS A 580 4.35 -14.27 -31.08
N PRO A 581 3.98 -15.10 -32.08
CA PRO A 581 4.84 -16.17 -32.54
C PRO A 581 6.15 -15.57 -33.05
N LYS A 582 7.26 -16.15 -32.59
CA LYS A 582 8.62 -15.81 -33.02
C LYS A 582 8.67 -15.95 -34.55
N ALA A 583 8.79 -14.83 -35.28
CA ALA A 583 9.24 -14.90 -36.66
C ALA A 583 10.69 -15.41 -36.61
N GLN A 584 10.86 -16.69 -36.94
CA GLN A 584 12.16 -17.36 -36.94
C GLN A 584 13.09 -16.78 -37.99
#